data_AF-A0A8T6MCS2-F1
#
_entry.id   AF-A0A8T6MCS2-F1
#
_cell.length_a   1.000
_cell.length_b   1.000
_cell.length_c   1.000
_cell.angle_alpha   90.00
_cell.angle_beta   90.00
_cell.angle_gamma   90.00
#
_symmetry.space_group_name_H-M   'P 1'
#
loop_
_entity.id
_entity.type
_entity.pdbx_description
1 polymer ?
#
loop_
_entity_poly.entity_id
_entity_poly.type
_entity_poly.pdbx_seq_one_letter_code
_entity_poly.pdbx_strand_id
1 'polypeptide(L)'
;MKINFLKAKIPFSVYIIVFLLILVAGVLNVIFNKPSSFMENKDLAIDNCIQECLQANTKGIILTEGPCLSEEIVKGWACDVVNQPKISIVDNNPKNQCKSYIEKNISHQVVISTKCELVSAK
;
A
#
# COMPACT_ATOMS: atom_id res chain seq x y z
N MET A 1 -19.51 37.95 54.66
CA MET A 1 -20.21 37.20 53.60
C MET A 1 -19.54 35.83 53.47
N LYS A 2 -20.11 34.78 54.10
CA LYS A 2 -19.54 33.42 54.03
C LYS A 2 -19.99 32.80 52.71
N ILE A 3 -19.08 32.71 51.74
CA ILE A 3 -19.33 31.98 50.49
C ILE A 3 -19.26 30.50 50.84
N ASN A 4 -20.41 29.87 51.04
CA ASN A 4 -20.51 28.43 51.17
C ASN A 4 -20.24 27.82 49.78
N PHE A 5 -18.97 27.60 49.47
CA PHE A 5 -18.58 26.70 48.39
C PHE A 5 -19.06 25.30 48.79
N LEU A 6 -20.27 24.94 48.35
CA LEU A 6 -20.81 23.60 48.48
C LEU A 6 -19.72 22.64 48.00
N LYS A 7 -19.19 21.83 48.92
CA LYS A 7 -18.35 20.66 48.62
C LYS A 7 -19.24 19.65 47.89
N ALA A 8 -19.60 19.95 46.64
CA ALA A 8 -20.29 19.02 45.77
C ALA A 8 -19.30 17.90 45.48
N LYS A 9 -19.44 16.78 46.20
CA LYS A 9 -18.70 15.56 45.88
C LYS A 9 -19.19 15.11 44.51
N ILE A 10 -18.31 15.12 43.53
CA ILE A 10 -18.61 14.57 42.20
C ILE A 10 -19.07 13.13 42.43
N PRO A 11 -20.28 12.76 42.00
CA PRO A 11 -20.79 11.43 42.24
C PRO A 11 -19.92 10.42 41.49
N PHE A 12 -19.71 9.25 42.09
CA PHE A 12 -18.88 8.18 41.51
C PHE A 12 -19.30 7.82 40.07
N SER A 13 -20.59 7.97 39.75
CA SER A 13 -21.14 7.79 38.41
C SER A 13 -20.48 8.66 37.34
N VAL A 14 -20.05 9.88 37.65
CA VAL A 14 -19.38 10.77 36.68
C VAL A 14 -18.03 10.20 36.26
N TYR A 15 -17.25 9.64 37.20
CA TYR A 15 -15.97 9.00 36.88
C TYR A 15 -16.16 7.77 35.99
N ILE A 16 -17.20 6.97 36.24
CA ILE A 16 -17.56 5.83 35.39
C ILE A 16 -17.90 6.30 33.98
N ILE A 17 -18.74 7.34 33.84
CA ILE A 17 -19.13 7.87 32.53
C ILE A 17 -17.91 8.37 31.76
N VAL A 18 -17.03 9.14 32.40
CA VAL A 18 -15.81 9.65 31.74
C VAL A 18 -14.90 8.49 31.31
N PHE A 19 -14.72 7.49 32.16
CA PHE A 19 -13.92 6.32 31.81
C PHE A 19 -14.52 5.54 30.63
N LEU A 20 -15.84 5.33 30.61
CA LEU A 20 -16.53 4.72 29.48
C LEU A 20 -16.39 5.53 28.20
N LEU A 21 -16.48 6.86 28.27
CA LEU A 21 -16.27 7.72 27.10
C LEU A 21 -14.84 7.60 26.55
N ILE A 22 -13.82 7.51 27.42
CA ILE A 22 -12.43 7.29 27.01
C ILE A 22 -12.27 5.93 26.33
N LEU A 23 -12.86 4.87 26.89
CA LEU A 23 -12.82 3.53 26.27
C LEU A 23 -13.49 3.52 24.89
N VAL A 24 -14.67 4.12 24.78
CA VAL A 24 -15.38 4.25 23.50
C VAL A 24 -14.55 5.04 22.49
N ALA A 25 -13.97 6.17 22.89
CA ALA A 25 -13.13 6.97 22.01
C ALA A 25 -11.89 6.19 21.53
N GLY A 26 -11.28 5.38 22.41
CA GLY A 26 -10.16 4.51 22.07
C GLY A 26 -10.55 3.44 21.02
N VAL A 27 -11.68 2.76 21.23
CA VAL A 27 -12.20 1.76 20.27
C VAL A 27 -12.54 2.40 18.93
N LEU A 28 -13.18 3.57 18.93
CA LEU A 28 -13.52 4.29 17.70
C LEU A 28 -12.25 4.67 16.92
N ASN A 29 -11.19 5.17 17.57
CA ASN A 29 -9.93 5.46 16.91
C ASN A 29 -9.31 4.24 16.22
N VAL A 30 -9.36 3.05 16.84
CA VAL A 30 -8.85 1.82 16.24
C VAL A 30 -9.65 1.43 14.99
N ILE A 31 -10.97 1.57 15.03
CA ILE A 31 -11.84 1.22 13.90
C ILE A 31 -11.64 2.21 12.74
N PHE A 32 -11.57 3.52 13.03
CA PHE A 32 -11.47 4.56 12.00
C PHE A 32 -10.07 4.70 11.40
N ASN A 33 -9.01 4.32 12.12
CA ASN A 33 -7.63 4.43 11.63
C ASN A 33 -7.13 3.20 10.85
N LYS A 34 -7.99 2.20 10.57
CA LYS A 34 -7.56 1.07 9.76
C LYS A 34 -7.36 1.54 8.30
N PRO A 35 -6.15 1.43 7.73
CA PRO A 35 -5.94 1.77 6.32
C PRO A 35 -6.81 0.89 5.44
N SER A 36 -7.23 1.41 4.29
CA SER A 36 -7.97 0.60 3.33
C SER A 36 -7.06 -0.53 2.84
N SER A 37 -7.62 -1.73 2.69
CA SER A 37 -6.86 -2.90 2.19
C SER A 37 -6.23 -2.65 0.83
N PHE A 38 -6.79 -1.72 0.04
CA PHE A 38 -6.21 -1.31 -1.24
C PHE A 38 -4.88 -0.56 -1.07
N MET A 39 -4.84 0.45 -0.17
CA MET A 39 -3.61 1.21 0.07
C MET A 39 -2.53 0.32 0.68
N GLU A 40 -2.90 -0.56 1.62
CA GLU A 40 -1.99 -1.55 2.20
C GLU A 40 -1.40 -2.48 1.12
N ASN A 41 -2.24 -3.02 0.22
CA ASN A 41 -1.77 -3.88 -0.86
C ASN A 41 -0.93 -3.14 -1.91
N LYS A 42 -1.22 -1.86 -2.16
CA LYS A 42 -0.47 -1.03 -3.10
C LYS A 42 0.97 -0.82 -2.65
N ASP A 43 1.16 -0.38 -1.40
CA ASP A 43 2.50 -0.10 -0.87
C ASP A 43 3.32 -1.40 -0.81
N LEU A 44 2.70 -2.50 -0.36
CA LEU A 44 3.32 -3.82 -0.36
C LEU A 44 3.70 -4.30 -1.78
N ALA A 45 2.84 -4.06 -2.78
CA ALA A 45 3.12 -4.43 -4.16
C ALA A 45 4.30 -3.63 -4.73
N ILE A 46 4.41 -2.34 -4.39
CA ILE A 46 5.52 -1.47 -4.81
C ILE A 46 6.83 -2.00 -4.20
N ASP A 47 6.85 -2.22 -2.90
CA ASP A 47 8.04 -2.70 -2.19
C ASP A 47 8.50 -4.05 -2.73
N ASN A 48 7.59 -5.01 -2.88
CA ASN A 48 7.91 -6.33 -3.41
C ASN A 48 8.40 -6.26 -4.87
N CYS A 49 7.80 -5.40 -5.70
CA CYS A 49 8.20 -5.24 -7.10
C CYS A 49 9.63 -4.67 -7.22
N ILE A 50 9.97 -3.69 -6.38
CA ILE A 50 11.34 -3.15 -6.29
C ILE A 50 12.32 -4.25 -5.86
N GLN A 51 11.98 -5.03 -4.84
CA GLN A 51 12.84 -6.13 -4.38
C GLN A 51 13.06 -7.19 -5.45
N GLU A 52 12.02 -7.60 -6.17
CA GLU A 52 12.13 -8.55 -7.29
C GLU A 52 13.04 -8.02 -8.40
N CYS A 53 12.96 -6.73 -8.73
CA CYS A 53 13.86 -6.13 -9.70
C CYS A 53 15.32 -6.13 -9.24
N LEU A 54 15.57 -5.79 -7.98
CA LEU A 54 16.92 -5.85 -7.42
C LEU A 54 17.46 -7.28 -7.44
N GLN A 55 16.62 -8.28 -7.12
CA GLN A 55 16.98 -9.68 -7.25
C GLN A 55 17.24 -10.10 -8.69
N ALA A 56 16.43 -9.64 -9.65
CA ALA A 56 16.63 -9.91 -11.06
C ALA A 56 17.97 -9.34 -11.56
N ASN A 57 18.31 -8.12 -11.17
CA ASN A 57 19.60 -7.49 -11.46
C ASN A 57 20.77 -8.29 -10.87
N THR A 58 20.68 -8.74 -9.62
CA THR A 58 21.74 -9.55 -8.99
C THR A 58 21.90 -10.93 -9.65
N LYS A 59 20.83 -11.48 -10.23
CA LYS A 59 20.84 -12.72 -11.02
C LYS A 59 21.30 -12.54 -12.47
N GLY A 60 21.57 -11.30 -12.91
CA GLY A 60 21.98 -11.00 -14.28
C GLY A 60 20.85 -11.12 -15.31
N ILE A 61 19.59 -11.01 -14.89
CA ILE A 61 18.44 -10.99 -15.80
C ILE A 61 18.47 -9.71 -16.64
N ILE A 62 18.25 -9.84 -17.95
CA ILE A 62 18.23 -8.71 -18.87
C ILE A 62 16.90 -7.97 -18.73
N LEU A 63 16.90 -6.88 -17.95
CA LEU A 63 15.71 -6.05 -17.73
C LEU A 63 15.37 -5.11 -18.89
N THR A 64 16.32 -4.86 -19.80
CA THR A 64 16.13 -3.92 -20.92
C THR A 64 15.12 -4.40 -21.94
N GLU A 65 14.78 -5.69 -21.94
CA GLU A 65 13.69 -6.25 -22.75
C GLU A 65 12.31 -6.02 -22.12
N GLY A 66 12.25 -5.36 -20.95
CA GLY A 66 11.02 -4.99 -20.25
C GLY A 66 10.22 -6.18 -19.72
N PRO A 67 10.83 -7.15 -19.02
CA PRO A 67 10.12 -8.36 -18.63
C PRO A 67 9.10 -8.08 -17.53
N CYS A 68 7.97 -8.79 -17.59
CA CYS A 68 7.14 -9.05 -16.45
C CYS A 68 7.98 -9.76 -15.37
N LEU A 69 8.08 -9.16 -14.19
CA LEU A 69 8.77 -9.78 -13.06
C LEU A 69 7.85 -10.68 -12.25
N SER A 70 6.57 -10.33 -12.16
CA SER A 70 5.58 -11.17 -11.50
C SER A 70 4.18 -10.91 -12.01
N GLU A 71 3.49 -11.99 -12.37
CA GLU A 71 2.08 -11.99 -12.78
C GLU A 71 1.17 -11.52 -11.64
N GLU A 72 1.48 -11.92 -10.41
CA GLU A 72 0.77 -11.52 -9.20
C GLU A 72 1.76 -11.41 -8.02
N ILE A 73 2.28 -10.20 -7.77
CA ILE A 73 3.27 -9.97 -6.70
C ILE A 73 2.60 -9.84 -5.33
N VAL A 74 1.38 -9.31 -5.33
CA VAL A 74 0.44 -9.21 -4.21
C VAL A 74 -0.94 -9.42 -4.81
N LYS A 75 -1.91 -9.89 -4.03
CA LYS A 75 -3.27 -10.18 -4.50
C LYS A 75 -3.82 -9.02 -5.35
N GLY A 76 -4.06 -9.28 -6.63
CA GLY A 76 -4.57 -8.30 -7.58
C GLY A 76 -3.58 -7.26 -8.10
N TRP A 77 -2.26 -7.49 -7.98
CA TRP A 77 -1.19 -6.59 -8.45
C TRP A 77 -0.13 -7.33 -9.28
N ALA A 78 0.11 -6.89 -10.51
CA ALA A 78 1.23 -7.33 -11.34
C ALA A 78 2.45 -6.40 -11.19
N CYS A 79 3.65 -6.90 -11.52
CA CYS A 79 4.92 -6.14 -11.49
C CYS A 79 5.62 -6.18 -12.84
N ASP A 80 5.77 -5.01 -13.47
CA ASP A 80 6.30 -4.84 -14.82
C ASP A 80 7.49 -3.89 -14.86
N VAL A 81 8.39 -4.08 -15.81
CA VAL A 81 9.63 -3.29 -15.95
C VAL A 81 9.63 -2.55 -17.28
N VAL A 82 10.01 -1.28 -17.25
CA VAL A 82 10.15 -0.45 -18.45
C VAL A 82 11.51 0.22 -18.51
N ASN A 83 11.93 0.56 -19.72
CA ASN A 83 13.10 1.40 -19.92
C ASN A 83 12.88 2.84 -19.41
N GLN A 84 13.96 3.50 -18.99
CA GLN A 84 13.93 4.92 -18.59
C GLN A 84 15.12 5.67 -19.21
N PRO A 85 14.90 6.46 -20.28
CA PRO A 85 13.60 6.82 -20.89
C PRO A 85 12.88 5.65 -21.56
N LYS A 86 11.55 5.72 -21.60
CA LYS A 86 10.67 4.67 -22.16
C LYS A 86 10.98 4.43 -23.65
N ILE A 87 11.11 3.15 -24.03
CA ILE A 87 11.30 2.69 -25.40
C ILE A 87 10.02 1.98 -25.86
N SER A 88 9.12 2.71 -26.51
CA SER A 88 7.77 2.22 -26.85
C SER A 88 7.71 0.90 -27.63
N ILE A 89 8.70 0.63 -28.50
CA ILE A 89 8.72 -0.63 -29.28
C ILE A 89 9.02 -1.86 -28.41
N VAL A 90 9.77 -1.68 -27.31
CA VAL A 90 10.11 -2.75 -26.37
C VAL A 90 9.08 -2.80 -25.23
N ASP A 91 8.82 -1.66 -24.59
CA ASP A 91 8.02 -1.58 -23.36
C ASP A 91 6.51 -1.75 -23.58
N ASN A 92 6.02 -1.57 -24.82
CA ASN A 92 4.61 -1.83 -25.15
C ASN A 92 4.42 -3.18 -25.88
N ASN A 93 5.48 -3.97 -26.03
CA ASN A 93 5.35 -5.29 -26.64
C ASN A 93 4.58 -6.21 -25.67
N PRO A 94 3.43 -6.79 -26.07
CA PRO A 94 2.64 -7.63 -25.18
C PRO A 94 3.37 -8.87 -24.66
N LYS A 95 4.44 -9.30 -25.34
CA LYS A 95 5.29 -10.42 -24.88
C LYS A 95 6.13 -10.09 -23.65
N ASN A 96 6.38 -8.82 -23.43
CA ASN A 96 7.25 -8.33 -22.37
C ASN A 96 6.42 -7.91 -21.14
N GLN A 97 5.15 -7.57 -21.35
CA GLN A 97 4.21 -7.20 -20.30
C GLN A 97 3.61 -8.42 -19.57
N CYS A 98 3.18 -8.23 -18.33
CA CYS A 98 2.51 -9.28 -17.57
C CYS A 98 1.17 -9.69 -18.19
N LYS A 99 1.01 -10.98 -18.48
CA LYS A 99 -0.16 -11.53 -19.17
C LYS A 99 -1.43 -11.30 -18.35
N SER A 100 -1.38 -11.47 -17.04
CA SER A 100 -2.51 -11.34 -16.13
C SER A 100 -3.07 -9.91 -16.10
N TYR A 101 -2.23 -8.92 -16.33
CA TYR A 101 -2.66 -7.53 -16.46
C TYR A 101 -3.24 -7.25 -17.85
N ILE A 102 -2.60 -7.73 -18.93
CA ILE A 102 -3.10 -7.56 -20.31
C ILE A 102 -4.47 -8.23 -20.48
N GLU A 103 -4.63 -9.44 -19.97
CA GLU A 103 -5.88 -10.21 -20.02
C GLU A 103 -6.94 -9.72 -19.04
N LYS A 104 -6.61 -8.73 -18.19
CA LYS A 104 -7.49 -8.17 -17.15
C LYS A 104 -7.91 -9.18 -16.07
N ASN A 105 -7.14 -10.24 -15.87
CA ASN A 105 -7.30 -11.15 -14.73
C ASN A 105 -6.92 -10.43 -13.42
N ILE A 106 -6.00 -9.46 -13.53
CA ILE A 106 -5.54 -8.58 -12.45
C ILE A 106 -5.81 -7.12 -12.85
N SER A 107 -6.28 -6.33 -11.89
CA SER A 107 -6.72 -4.95 -12.13
C SER A 107 -5.64 -3.90 -11.88
N HIS A 108 -4.58 -4.23 -11.14
CA HIS A 108 -3.54 -3.29 -10.74
C HIS A 108 -2.16 -3.70 -11.23
N GLN A 109 -1.31 -2.71 -11.44
CA GLN A 109 0.05 -2.89 -11.94
C GLN A 109 0.99 -1.89 -11.27
N VAL A 110 2.12 -2.41 -10.78
CA VAL A 110 3.31 -1.61 -10.48
C VAL A 110 4.22 -1.66 -11.69
N VAL A 111 4.67 -0.49 -12.13
CA VAL A 111 5.64 -0.32 -13.20
C VAL A 111 6.87 0.34 -12.61
N ILE A 112 8.01 -0.31 -12.76
CA ILE A 112 9.32 0.19 -12.32
C ILE A 112 10.27 0.29 -13.50
N SER A 113 11.34 1.07 -13.33
CA SER A 113 12.36 1.19 -14.35
C SER A 113 13.37 0.04 -14.30
N THR A 114 14.20 -0.10 -15.32
CA THR A 114 15.36 -1.00 -15.31
C THR A 114 16.36 -0.73 -14.18
N LYS A 115 16.27 0.44 -13.53
CA LYS A 115 17.05 0.80 -12.33
C LYS A 115 16.32 0.47 -11.02
N CYS A 116 15.19 -0.23 -11.09
CA CYS A 116 14.31 -0.56 -9.97
C CYS A 116 13.72 0.66 -9.26
N GLU A 117 13.51 1.75 -9.98
CA GLU A 117 12.86 2.96 -9.48
C GLU A 117 11.38 2.96 -9.85
N LEU A 118 10.51 3.41 -8.95
CA LEU A 118 9.06 3.47 -9.22
C LEU A 118 8.76 4.45 -10.37
N VAL A 119 8.06 3.96 -11.39
CA VAL A 119 7.56 4.79 -12.50
C VAL A 119 6.07 5.07 -12.32
N SER A 120 5.26 4.05 -12.02
CA SER A 120 3.83 4.22 -11.73
C SER A 120 3.26 3.04 -10.95
N ALA A 121 2.16 3.25 -10.21
CA ALA A 121 1.40 2.19 -9.56
C ALA A 121 -0.10 2.54 -9.57
N LYS A 122 -0.90 1.73 -10.27
CA LYS A 122 -2.33 1.99 -10.55
C LYS A 122 -3.14 0.70 -10.54
#